data_AF-A0A1F4UK06-F1
#
_entry.id   AF-A0A1F4UK06-F1
#
_cell.length_a   1.000
_cell.length_b   1.000
_cell.length_c   1.000
_cell.angle_alpha   90.00
_cell.angle_beta   90.00
_cell.angle_gamma   90.00
#
_symmetry.space_group_name_H-M   'P 1'
#
loop_
_entity.id
_entity.type
_entity.pdbx_description
1 polymer ?
#
loop_
_entity_poly.entity_id
_entity_poly.type
_entity_poly.pdbx_seq_one_letter_code
_entity_poly.pdbx_strand_id
1 'polypeptide(L)'
;MIIGEYKSKVGDKKRVSLPKKFRDELGEEIILTRGYEDTLILVNKGMWEKIAKEVIGGSFINKNIRDTSRFLIGGATQLSIDMQGRFIIPDSLFEHAGLTDEIVFIGLINWI
;
A
#
# COMPACT_ATOMS: atom_id res chain seq x y z
N MET A 1 7.19 -15.34 1.62
CA MET A 1 6.70 -14.98 0.28
C MET A 1 5.22 -14.61 0.31
N ILE A 2 4.90 -13.42 -0.20
CA ILE A 2 3.55 -12.84 -0.21
C ILE A 2 2.83 -13.28 -1.50
N ILE A 3 2.03 -14.34 -1.46
CA ILE A 3 1.25 -14.82 -2.61
C ILE A 3 -0.15 -15.25 -2.18
N GLY A 4 -1.10 -15.10 -3.11
CA GLY A 4 -2.50 -15.50 -2.96
C GLY A 4 -3.46 -14.31 -2.81
N GLU A 5 -4.76 -14.60 -2.86
CA GLU A 5 -5.84 -13.62 -2.72
C GLU A 5 -6.58 -13.82 -1.39
N TYR A 6 -6.82 -12.73 -0.67
CA TYR A 6 -7.47 -12.76 0.64
C TYR A 6 -8.54 -11.68 0.73
N LYS A 7 -9.80 -12.10 0.88
CA LYS A 7 -10.92 -11.19 1.12
C LYS A 7 -10.95 -10.75 2.58
N SER A 8 -11.26 -9.48 2.82
CA SER A 8 -11.40 -8.93 4.17
C SER A 8 -12.52 -7.89 4.18
N LYS A 9 -13.26 -7.83 5.29
CA LYS A 9 -14.25 -6.78 5.51
C LYS A 9 -13.59 -5.53 6.04
N VAL A 10 -14.09 -4.38 5.61
CA VAL A 10 -13.71 -3.08 6.16
C VAL A 10 -14.50 -2.85 7.43
N GLY A 11 -13.79 -2.69 8.55
CA GLY A 11 -14.37 -2.35 9.83
C GLY A 11 -14.51 -0.85 10.04
N ASP A 12 -14.88 -0.48 11.27
CA ASP A 12 -15.08 0.91 11.66
C ASP A 12 -13.85 1.78 11.34
N LYS A 13 -14.11 3.01 10.90
CA LYS A 13 -13.07 3.98 10.54
C LYS A 13 -12.08 3.43 9.51
N LYS A 14 -12.56 2.67 8.52
CA LYS A 14 -11.75 2.13 7.42
C LYS A 14 -10.61 1.22 7.92
N ARG A 15 -10.85 0.54 9.05
CA ARG A 15 -9.89 -0.36 9.66
C ARG A 15 -9.97 -1.73 9.01
N VAL A 16 -8.82 -2.26 8.59
CA VAL A 16 -8.74 -3.55 7.89
C VAL A 16 -7.76 -4.48 8.58
N SER A 17 -8.09 -5.77 8.59
CA SER A 17 -7.21 -6.82 9.12
C SER A 17 -6.28 -7.33 8.03
N LEU A 18 -4.98 -7.21 8.24
CA LEU A 18 -3.98 -7.75 7.34
C LEU A 18 -3.91 -9.28 7.51
N PRO A 19 -3.94 -10.09 6.42
CA PRO A 19 -3.77 -11.53 6.52
C PRO A 19 -2.48 -11.89 7.27
N LYS A 20 -2.55 -12.84 8.20
CA LYS A 20 -1.42 -13.21 9.08
C LYS A 20 -0.14 -13.49 8.28
N LYS A 21 -0.24 -14.26 7.19
CA LYS A 21 0.89 -14.59 6.31
C LYS A 21 1.57 -13.35 5.71
N PHE A 22 0.81 -12.31 5.42
CA PHE A 22 1.32 -11.06 4.87
C PHE A 22 1.96 -10.20 5.96
N ARG A 23 1.33 -10.14 7.14
CA ARG A 23 1.89 -9.46 8.31
C ARG A 23 3.24 -10.02 8.74
N ASP A 24 3.39 -11.35 8.73
CA ASP A 24 4.63 -12.02 9.13
C ASP A 24 5.81 -11.65 8.20
N GLU A 25 5.53 -11.22 6.96
CA GLU A 25 6.53 -10.81 5.97
C GLU A 25 6.75 -9.28 5.93
N LEU A 26 5.71 -8.49 6.19
CA LEU A 26 5.77 -7.03 6.15
C LEU A 26 6.28 -6.40 7.46
N GLY A 27 6.04 -7.05 8.61
CA GLY A 27 6.33 -6.49 9.93
C GLY A 27 5.22 -5.57 10.43
N GLU A 28 5.55 -4.73 11.42
CA GLU A 28 4.57 -3.85 12.09
C GLU A 28 4.47 -2.45 11.47
N GLU A 29 5.51 -2.01 10.76
CA GLU A 29 5.55 -0.74 10.04
C GLU A 29 5.43 -0.99 8.53
N ILE A 30 4.39 -0.43 7.95
CA ILE A 30 4.06 -0.60 6.53
C ILE A 30 3.91 0.75 5.85
N ILE A 31 4.01 0.75 4.53
CA ILE A 31 3.78 1.92 3.70
C ILE A 31 2.68 1.57 2.72
N LEU A 32 1.63 2.38 2.73
CA LEU A 32 0.49 2.27 1.83
C LEU A 32 0.54 3.46 0.87
N THR A 33 0.38 3.20 -0.42
CA THR A 33 0.30 4.25 -1.44
C THR A 33 -0.71 3.91 -2.52
N ARG A 34 -0.95 4.85 -3.43
CA ARG A 34 -1.75 4.66 -4.64
C ARG A 34 -1.08 3.64 -5.56
N GLY A 35 -1.89 2.75 -6.11
CA GLY A 35 -1.56 1.92 -7.26
C GLY A 35 -2.31 2.41 -8.49
N TYR A 36 -1.90 1.90 -9.66
CA TYR A 36 -2.62 2.09 -10.91
C TYR A 36 -3.91 1.28 -10.92
N GLU A 37 -4.80 1.53 -11.88
CA GLU A 37 -6.11 0.84 -12.00
C GLU A 37 -6.95 0.92 -10.71
N ASP A 38 -6.94 2.09 -10.05
CA ASP A 38 -7.68 2.38 -8.82
C ASP A 38 -7.40 1.35 -7.70
N THR A 39 -6.14 0.94 -7.58
CA THR A 39 -5.66 0.05 -6.52
C THR A 39 -4.81 0.79 -5.49
N LEU A 40 -4.43 0.09 -4.42
CA LEU A 40 -3.42 0.53 -3.46
C LEU A 40 -2.26 -0.45 -3.45
N ILE A 41 -1.06 0.05 -3.13
CA ILE A 41 0.15 -0.75 -2.96
C ILE A 41 0.52 -0.74 -1.49
N LEU A 42 0.71 -1.92 -0.90
CA LEU A 42 1.15 -2.09 0.48
C LEU A 42 2.49 -2.82 0.53
N VAL A 43 3.48 -2.18 1.17
CA VAL A 43 4.86 -2.68 1.26
C VAL A 43 5.46 -2.44 2.64
N ASN A 44 6.55 -3.13 2.92
CA ASN A 44 7.42 -2.78 4.05
C ASN A 44 8.39 -1.66 3.64
N LYS A 45 9.07 -1.10 4.64
CA LYS A 45 10.02 0.00 4.42
C LYS A 45 11.13 -0.34 3.43
N GLY A 46 11.71 -1.55 3.51
CA GLY A 46 12.81 -1.95 2.64
C GLY A 46 12.41 -2.06 1.17
N MET A 47 11.20 -2.54 0.88
CA MET A 47 10.67 -2.58 -0.49
C MET A 47 10.28 -1.17 -0.97
N TRP A 48 9.71 -0.34 -0.10
CA TRP A 48 9.42 1.06 -0.43
C TRP A 48 10.66 1.83 -0.85
N GLU A 49 11.78 1.68 -0.14
CA GLU A 49 13.04 2.34 -0.49
C GLU A 49 13.51 1.97 -1.92
N LYS A 50 13.28 0.73 -2.35
CA LYS A 50 13.58 0.28 -3.72
C LYS A 50 12.67 0.96 -4.75
N ILE A 51 11.35 0.95 -4.50
CA ILE A 51 10.35 1.60 -5.38
C ILE A 51 10.63 3.10 -5.50
N ALA A 52 10.80 3.77 -4.37
CA ALA A 52 11.05 5.21 -4.34
C ALA A 52 12.32 5.57 -5.12
N LYS A 53 13.40 4.80 -4.94
CA LYS A 53 14.66 5.00 -5.68
C LYS A 53 14.49 4.82 -7.19
N GLU A 54 13.72 3.83 -7.62
CA GLU A 54 13.42 3.61 -9.03
C GLU A 54 12.63 4.77 -9.63
N VAL A 55 11.58 5.22 -8.92
CA VAL A 55 10.69 6.31 -9.37
C VAL A 55 11.43 7.65 -9.47
N ILE A 56 12.29 8.00 -8.52
CA ILE A 56 13.06 9.26 -8.53
C ILE A 56 14.36 9.17 -9.33
N GLY A 57 14.72 7.99 -9.85
CA GLY A 57 16.03 7.72 -10.45
C GLY A 57 16.28 8.43 -11.78
N GLY A 58 15.25 9.02 -12.40
CA GLY A 58 15.42 9.76 -13.66
C GLY A 58 15.34 11.28 -13.51
N SER A 59 15.33 11.97 -14.65
CA SER A 59 15.48 13.42 -14.70
C SER A 59 14.27 14.19 -14.16
N PHE A 60 14.49 15.13 -13.23
CA PHE A 60 13.44 15.96 -12.64
C PHE A 60 12.75 16.90 -13.66
N ILE A 61 13.38 17.20 -14.81
CA ILE A 61 12.76 17.99 -15.88
C ILE A 61 11.81 17.16 -16.75
N ASN A 62 11.86 15.83 -16.66
CA ASN A 62 10.93 14.96 -17.36
C ASN A 62 9.54 15.00 -16.70
N LYS A 63 8.51 15.35 -17.49
CA LYS A 63 7.12 15.45 -17.02
C LYS A 63 6.61 14.13 -16.43
N ASN A 64 6.82 13.02 -17.14
CA ASN A 64 6.27 11.71 -16.74
C ASN A 64 6.87 11.24 -15.42
N ILE A 65 8.16 11.49 -15.19
CA ILE A 65 8.84 11.14 -13.94
C ILE A 65 8.23 11.92 -12.77
N ARG A 66 8.01 13.22 -12.95
CA ARG A 66 7.35 14.04 -11.91
C ARG A 66 5.92 13.59 -11.64
N ASP A 67 5.18 13.23 -12.68
CA ASP A 67 3.79 12.80 -12.55
C ASP A 67 3.72 11.47 -11.77
N THR A 68 4.55 10.48 -12.13
CA THR A 68 4.67 9.21 -11.39
C THR A 68 5.17 9.41 -9.96
N SER A 69 6.13 10.30 -9.74
CA SER A 69 6.65 10.62 -8.40
C SER A 69 5.57 11.24 -7.52
N ARG A 70 4.81 12.21 -8.04
CA ARG A 70 3.70 12.82 -7.31
C ARG A 70 2.57 11.84 -7.04
N PHE A 71 2.32 10.94 -7.98
CA PHE A 71 1.28 9.92 -7.85
C PHE A 71 1.63 8.87 -6.80
N LEU A 72 2.79 8.19 -6.94
CA LEU A 72 3.21 7.10 -6.05
C LEU A 72 3.82 7.62 -4.74
N ILE A 73 4.80 8.52 -4.81
CA ILE A 73 5.52 8.98 -3.60
C ILE A 73 4.68 10.01 -2.86
N GLY A 74 4.09 10.97 -3.59
CA GLY A 74 3.22 11.99 -2.99
C GLY A 74 1.94 11.43 -2.37
N GLY A 75 1.50 10.23 -2.78
CA GLY A 75 0.36 9.52 -2.20
C GLY A 75 0.71 8.57 -1.05
N ALA A 76 1.98 8.36 -0.74
CA ALA A 76 2.40 7.35 0.24
C ALA A 76 2.19 7.81 1.69
N THR A 77 1.75 6.88 2.54
CA THR A 77 1.58 7.09 3.98
C THR A 77 2.21 5.93 4.75
N GLN A 78 3.01 6.24 5.76
CA GLN A 78 3.52 5.26 6.71
C GLN A 78 2.45 4.94 7.76
N LEU A 79 2.22 3.65 8.00
CA LEU A 79 1.18 3.15 8.90
C LEU A 79 1.78 2.14 9.87
N SER A 80 1.23 2.09 11.07
CA SER A 80 1.53 1.06 12.07
C SER A 80 0.40 0.03 12.14
N ILE A 81 0.76 -1.24 12.28
CA ILE A 81 -0.18 -2.33 12.53
C ILE A 81 -0.42 -2.45 14.04
N ASP A 82 -1.69 -2.52 14.45
CA ASP A 82 -2.06 -2.72 15.85
C ASP A 82 -1.77 -4.17 16.33
N MET A 83 -1.87 -4.40 17.64
CA MET A 83 -1.64 -5.73 18.23
C MET A 83 -2.55 -6.84 17.66
N GLN A 84 -3.68 -6.48 17.04
CA GLN A 84 -4.62 -7.42 16.43
C GLN A 84 -4.31 -7.66 14.94
N GLY A 85 -3.26 -7.05 14.38
CA GLY A 85 -2.90 -7.19 12.98
C GLY A 85 -3.69 -6.28 12.04
N ARG A 86 -4.21 -5.16 12.54
CA ARG A 86 -5.06 -4.24 11.76
C ARG A 86 -4.39 -2.89 11.55
N PHE A 87 -4.77 -2.21 10.48
CA PHE A 87 -4.37 -0.83 10.21
C PHE A 87 -5.57 -0.03 9.68
N ILE A 88 -5.46 1.29 9.68
CA ILE A 88 -6.48 2.19 9.14
C ILE A 88 -6.01 2.66 7.76
N ILE A 89 -6.88 2.54 6.75
CA ILE A 89 -6.63 3.11 5.43
C ILE A 89 -6.95 4.61 5.48
N PRO A 90 -6.00 5.51 5.15
CA PRO A 90 -6.26 6.94 5.07
C PRO A 90 -7.38 7.28 4.09
N ASP A 91 -8.16 8.32 4.39
CA ASP A 91 -9.35 8.68 3.59
C ASP A 91 -9.03 8.88 2.11
N SER A 92 -7.93 9.58 1.80
CA SER A 92 -7.51 9.85 0.43
C SER A 92 -7.14 8.61 -0.38
N LEU A 93 -6.65 7.56 0.28
CA LEU A 93 -6.31 6.28 -0.36
C LEU A 93 -7.54 5.40 -0.48
N PHE A 94 -8.41 5.42 0.53
CA PHE A 94 -9.69 4.73 0.50
C PHE A 94 -10.57 5.24 -0.66
N GLU A 95 -10.65 6.56 -0.83
CA GLU A 95 -11.36 7.21 -1.92
C GLU A 95 -10.72 6.95 -3.28
N HIS A 96 -9.38 7.06 -3.38
CA HIS A 96 -8.64 6.78 -4.62
C HIS A 96 -8.95 5.38 -5.17
N ALA A 97 -8.95 4.38 -4.30
CA ALA A 97 -9.18 3.00 -4.71
C ALA A 97 -10.66 2.59 -4.73
N GLY A 98 -11.59 3.53 -4.53
CA GLY A 98 -13.03 3.25 -4.54
C GLY A 98 -13.45 2.15 -3.56
N LEU A 99 -12.76 2.02 -2.43
CA LEU A 99 -13.00 0.94 -1.48
C LEU A 99 -14.37 1.13 -0.78
N THR A 100 -14.99 0.03 -0.39
CA THR A 100 -16.29 0.01 0.29
C THR A 100 -16.23 -0.90 1.51
N ASP A 101 -17.15 -1.86 1.62
CA ASP A 101 -17.33 -2.68 2.82
C ASP A 101 -16.46 -3.95 2.78
N GLU A 102 -15.96 -4.30 1.60
CA GLU A 102 -15.10 -5.45 1.35
C GLU A 102 -13.90 -5.05 0.49
N ILE A 103 -12.75 -5.67 0.78
CA ILE A 103 -11.50 -5.50 0.04
C ILE A 103 -10.88 -6.86 -0.25
N VAL A 104 -9.96 -6.87 -1.22
CA VAL A 104 -9.14 -8.03 -1.55
C VAL A 104 -7.67 -7.64 -1.46
N PHE A 105 -6.90 -8.40 -0.69
CA PHE A 105 -5.45 -8.32 -0.71
C PHE A 105 -4.92 -9.32 -1.73
N ILE A 106 -4.03 -8.88 -2.63
CA ILE A 106 -3.45 -9.71 -3.69
C ILE A 106 -1.93 -9.74 -3.51
N GLY A 107 -1.38 -10.87 -3.09
CA GLY A 107 0.05 -11.01 -2.88
C GLY A 107 0.83 -11.17 -4.20
N LEU A 108 1.82 -10.30 -4.43
CA LEU A 108 2.68 -10.26 -5.62
C LEU A 108 4.15 -10.44 -5.27
N ILE A 109 4.47 -11.49 -4.52
CA ILE A 109 5.80 -11.92 -4.05
C ILE A 109 6.39 -11.02 -2.96
N ASN A 110 6.58 -9.73 -3.25
CA ASN A 110 7.29 -8.75 -2.41
C ASN A 110 6.41 -7.55 -1.99
N TRP A 111 5.22 -7.41 -2.59
CA TRP A 111 4.22 -6.40 -2.20
C TRP A 111 2.80 -6.97 -2.30
N ILE A 112 1.84 -6.20 -1.83
CA ILE A 112 0.40 -6.50 -1.84
C ILE A 112 -0.33 -5.38 -2.57
#